data_AF-C0EW63-F1
#
_entry.id   AF-C0EW63-F1
#
_cell.length_a   1.000
_cell.length_b   1.000
_cell.length_c   1.000
_cell.angle_alpha   90.00
_cell.angle_beta   90.00
_cell.angle_gamma   90.00
#
_symmetry.space_group_name_H-M   'P 1'
#
loop_
_entity.id
_entity.type
_entity.pdbx_description
1 polymer ?
#
loop_
_entity_poly.entity_id
_entity_poly.type
_entity_poly.pdbx_seq_one_letter_code
_entity_poly.pdbx_strand_id
1 'polypeptide(L)'
;MLTTNYYNDFFEFGQQKINFSFFELSLPDDDPVYTLKKVMEELDFSGLLANCSDKGRTGYNPIMMYAVVTYANMRGIRSVDRIVDLCERDLAFIWLTRGQKPKRDAFYDFKNRKLTSDVLDDLNYQFMRRLQKEGLVTLKELFIDGTKIEANANRYTFVWRGSINYHLAGLLDSIDQLFEKYNSFLQENDYGTKYELGNAQMFVIEGMDKVREVIEKNRKRKLVKHKKLSNNRIIEIDNCSPLEIRKLQNNLTLIADNEGIEFVYGKGKRKPALQQAA
;
A
#
# COMPACT_ATOMS: atom_id res chain seq x y z
N MET A 1 14.30 67.02 -17.90
CA MET A 1 13.30 66.85 -16.82
C MET A 1 12.57 65.56 -17.08
N LEU A 2 12.74 64.55 -16.22
CA LEU A 2 11.92 63.33 -16.27
C LEU A 2 10.47 63.76 -16.03
N THR A 3 9.62 63.55 -17.03
CA THR A 3 8.20 63.88 -17.01
C THR A 3 7.55 63.28 -15.78
N THR A 4 6.99 64.13 -14.93
CA THR A 4 6.25 63.79 -13.69
C THR A 4 5.02 62.89 -13.94
N ASN A 5 4.71 62.59 -15.20
CA ASN A 5 3.58 61.76 -15.62
C ASN A 5 3.62 60.35 -15.02
N TYR A 6 4.71 59.58 -15.18
CA TYR A 6 4.75 58.20 -14.64
C TYR A 6 4.55 58.12 -13.12
N TYR A 7 5.01 59.14 -12.39
CA TYR A 7 4.84 59.20 -10.94
C TYR A 7 3.38 59.48 -10.55
N ASN A 8 2.73 60.43 -11.22
CA ASN A 8 1.33 60.77 -10.96
C ASN A 8 0.34 59.74 -11.56
N ASP A 9 0.74 59.01 -12.60
CA ASP A 9 -0.02 57.92 -13.20
C ASP A 9 -0.05 56.68 -12.30
N PHE A 10 0.99 56.47 -11.49
CA PHE A 10 1.10 55.34 -10.57
C PHE A 10 0.66 55.69 -9.13
N PHE A 11 1.08 56.85 -8.61
CA PHE A 11 0.77 57.30 -7.25
C PHE A 11 -0.45 58.23 -7.26
N GLU A 12 -1.62 57.67 -6.98
CA GLU A 12 -2.84 58.44 -6.73
C GLU A 12 -2.82 58.98 -5.29
N PHE A 13 -2.31 60.20 -5.10
CA PHE A 13 -2.30 60.82 -3.77
C PHE A 13 -3.73 61.10 -3.27
N GLY A 14 -4.05 60.55 -2.09
CA GLY A 14 -5.16 61.03 -1.25
C GLY A 14 -6.55 60.44 -1.49
N GLN A 15 -6.75 59.53 -2.46
CA GLN A 15 -8.05 58.89 -2.67
C GLN A 15 -7.88 57.38 -2.86
N GLN A 16 -8.47 56.56 -1.98
CA GLN A 16 -8.61 55.12 -2.22
C GLN A 16 -9.61 54.92 -3.36
N LYS A 17 -9.14 54.88 -4.62
CA LYS A 17 -9.98 54.42 -5.72
C LYS A 17 -10.10 52.91 -5.66
N ILE A 18 -11.32 52.40 -5.84
CA ILE A 18 -11.57 50.98 -6.05
C ILE A 18 -10.94 50.64 -7.41
N ASN A 19 -9.94 49.75 -7.41
CA ASN A 19 -9.34 49.27 -8.65
C ASN A 19 -10.31 48.29 -9.33
N PHE A 20 -11.06 48.78 -10.32
CA PHE A 20 -12.02 47.97 -11.06
C PHE A 20 -11.38 46.83 -11.88
N SER A 21 -10.07 46.88 -12.12
CA SER A 21 -9.34 45.77 -12.76
C SER A 21 -9.40 44.48 -11.92
N PHE A 22 -9.73 44.56 -10.62
CA PHE A 22 -9.97 43.38 -9.78
C PHE A 22 -11.15 42.52 -10.28
N PHE A 23 -12.12 43.10 -11.00
CA PHE A 23 -13.24 42.34 -11.58
C PHE A 23 -12.84 41.51 -12.81
N GLU A 24 -11.71 41.84 -13.44
CA GLU A 24 -11.16 41.13 -14.60
C GLU A 24 -10.17 40.04 -14.20
N LEU A 25 -9.85 39.89 -12.91
CA LEU A 25 -8.97 38.84 -12.43
C LEU A 25 -9.63 37.47 -12.60
N SER A 26 -9.03 36.64 -13.45
CA SER A 26 -9.37 35.23 -13.61
C SER A 26 -8.12 34.36 -13.45
N LEU A 27 -8.36 33.08 -13.22
CA LEU A 27 -7.30 32.07 -13.36
C LEU A 27 -7.11 31.74 -14.84
N PRO A 28 -5.90 31.38 -15.27
CA PRO A 28 -5.67 30.78 -16.58
C PRO A 28 -6.50 29.50 -16.76
N ASP A 29 -6.96 29.21 -17.99
CA ASP A 29 -7.79 28.03 -18.27
C ASP A 29 -7.09 26.69 -17.94
N ASP A 30 -5.75 26.69 -17.93
CA ASP A 30 -4.89 25.55 -17.63
C ASP A 30 -4.42 25.49 -16.16
N ASP A 31 -4.99 26.31 -15.28
CA ASP A 31 -4.58 26.35 -13.87
C ASP A 31 -4.77 24.97 -13.20
N PRO A 32 -3.76 24.48 -12.45
CA PRO A 32 -3.80 23.16 -11.81
C PRO A 32 -4.94 22.98 -10.81
N VAL A 33 -5.55 24.07 -10.32
CA VAL A 33 -6.70 24.01 -9.43
C VAL A 33 -7.91 23.33 -10.09
N TYR A 34 -8.08 23.52 -11.40
CA TYR A 34 -9.17 22.88 -12.16
C TYR A 34 -8.94 21.38 -12.29
N THR A 35 -7.69 20.99 -12.55
CA THR A 35 -7.30 19.57 -12.60
C THR A 35 -7.52 18.91 -11.23
N LEU A 36 -7.10 19.55 -10.14
CA LEU A 36 -7.35 19.04 -8.80
C LEU A 36 -8.84 18.83 -8.55
N LYS A 37 -9.69 19.83 -8.85
CA LYS A 37 -11.13 19.69 -8.63
C LYS A 37 -11.72 18.52 -9.41
N LYS A 38 -11.36 18.37 -10.69
CA LYS A 38 -11.78 17.22 -11.51
C LYS A 38 -11.28 15.89 -10.93
N VAL A 39 -10.07 15.87 -10.39
CA VAL A 39 -9.53 14.69 -9.69
C VAL A 39 -10.41 14.32 -8.49
N MET A 40 -10.76 15.32 -7.69
CA MET A 40 -11.52 15.16 -6.45
C MET A 40 -12.99 14.79 -6.68
N GLU A 41 -13.60 15.21 -7.79
CA GLU A 41 -15.01 14.90 -8.10
C GLU A 41 -15.30 13.40 -8.23
N GLU A 42 -14.29 12.57 -8.52
CA GLU A 42 -14.43 11.11 -8.62
C GLU A 42 -14.04 10.37 -7.33
N LEU A 43 -13.60 11.08 -6.29
CA LEU A 43 -13.27 10.47 -4.99
C LEU A 43 -14.53 10.30 -4.13
N ASP A 44 -14.60 9.18 -3.42
CA ASP A 44 -15.60 8.95 -2.38
C ASP A 44 -15.14 9.57 -1.05
N PHE A 45 -15.89 10.59 -0.60
CA PHE A 45 -15.67 11.28 0.66
C PHE A 45 -16.56 10.76 1.81
N SER A 46 -17.27 9.65 1.62
CA SER A 46 -18.16 9.07 2.63
C SER A 46 -17.48 8.93 4.01
N GLY A 47 -16.26 8.38 4.04
CA GLY A 47 -15.47 8.25 5.27
C GLY A 47 -15.10 9.58 5.92
N LEU A 48 -14.81 10.61 5.13
CA LEU A 48 -14.52 11.96 5.63
C LEU A 48 -15.78 12.63 6.20
N LEU A 49 -16.92 12.43 5.54
CA LEU A 49 -18.21 13.01 5.94
C LEU A 49 -18.81 12.30 7.16
N ALA A 50 -18.53 11.02 7.37
CA ALA A 50 -19.00 10.25 8.53
C ALA A 50 -18.51 10.86 9.87
N ASN A 51 -17.36 11.52 9.88
CA ASN A 51 -16.80 12.20 11.05
C ASN A 51 -17.39 13.59 11.30
N CYS A 52 -18.37 14.02 10.50
CA CYS A 52 -19.00 15.32 10.64
C CYS A 52 -20.26 15.22 11.50
N SER A 53 -20.32 16.07 12.53
CA SER A 53 -21.51 16.23 13.36
C SER A 53 -22.50 17.18 12.69
N ASP A 54 -23.77 16.78 12.64
CA ASP A 54 -24.89 17.65 12.26
C ASP A 54 -25.35 18.57 13.40
N LYS A 55 -24.76 18.41 14.60
CA LYS A 55 -25.09 19.21 15.79
C LYS A 55 -24.11 20.36 15.95
N GLY A 56 -24.66 21.54 16.25
CA GLY A 56 -23.89 22.76 16.54
C GLY A 56 -23.82 23.73 15.36
N ARG A 57 -22.84 24.66 15.42
CA ARG A 57 -22.62 25.63 14.34
C ARG A 57 -22.12 24.91 13.09
N THR A 58 -22.71 25.22 11.94
CA THR A 58 -22.28 24.68 10.64
C THR A 58 -20.82 25.05 10.39
N GLY A 59 -19.95 24.03 10.37
CA GLY A 59 -18.53 24.20 10.08
C GLY A 59 -18.27 24.38 8.59
N TYR A 60 -16.99 24.58 8.25
CA TYR A 60 -16.54 24.55 6.86
C TYR A 60 -16.79 23.17 6.22
N ASN A 61 -17.08 23.16 4.92
CA ASN A 61 -17.25 21.93 4.17
C ASN A 61 -15.94 21.09 4.23
N PRO A 62 -15.97 19.85 4.73
CA PRO A 62 -14.77 19.02 4.86
C PRO A 62 -14.07 18.73 3.54
N ILE A 63 -14.82 18.58 2.45
CA ILE A 63 -14.27 18.34 1.10
C ILE A 63 -13.53 19.59 0.63
N MET A 64 -14.08 20.77 0.89
CA MET A 64 -13.40 22.05 0.59
C MET A 64 -12.11 22.18 1.41
N MET A 65 -12.15 21.86 2.70
CA MET A 65 -10.95 21.88 3.56
C MET A 65 -9.89 20.91 3.07
N TYR A 66 -10.29 19.69 2.68
CA TYR A 66 -9.40 18.70 2.07
C TYR A 66 -8.81 19.23 0.76
N ALA A 67 -9.62 19.84 -0.12
CA ALA A 67 -9.17 20.41 -1.39
C ALA A 67 -8.09 21.46 -1.19
N VAL A 68 -8.29 22.39 -0.25
CA VAL A 68 -7.33 23.44 0.08
C VAL A 68 -6.02 22.85 0.61
N VAL A 69 -6.09 21.87 1.51
CA VAL A 69 -4.88 21.23 2.05
C VAL A 69 -4.14 20.45 0.96
N THR A 70 -4.85 19.73 0.10
CA THR A 70 -4.25 18.99 -1.02
C THR A 70 -3.60 19.95 -2.02
N TYR A 71 -4.28 21.03 -2.40
CA TYR A 71 -3.73 22.05 -3.31
C TYR A 71 -2.49 22.74 -2.73
N ALA A 72 -2.52 23.08 -1.44
CA ALA A 72 -1.36 23.62 -0.75
C ALA A 72 -0.16 22.65 -0.81
N ASN A 73 -0.39 21.35 -0.56
CA ASN A 73 0.65 20.33 -0.66
C ASN A 73 1.19 20.18 -2.08
N MET A 74 0.33 20.24 -3.12
CA MET A 74 0.76 20.24 -4.52
C MET A 74 1.71 21.40 -4.84
N ARG A 75 1.50 22.56 -4.19
CA ARG A 75 2.39 23.74 -4.30
C ARG A 75 3.57 23.72 -3.33
N GLY A 76 3.78 22.65 -2.56
CA GLY A 76 4.86 22.52 -1.58
C GLY A 76 4.64 23.31 -0.28
N ILE A 77 3.42 23.78 -0.01
CA ILE A 77 3.07 24.66 1.10
C ILE A 77 2.52 23.83 2.26
N ARG A 78 3.30 23.71 3.34
CA ARG A 78 2.93 22.89 4.51
C ARG A 78 2.52 23.71 5.74
N SER A 79 2.88 24.99 5.79
CA SER A 79 2.56 25.87 6.92
C SER A 79 1.09 26.27 6.89
N VAL A 80 0.36 26.03 7.98
CA VAL A 80 -1.06 26.39 8.12
C VAL A 80 -1.25 27.91 8.04
N ASP A 81 -0.34 28.70 8.62
CA ASP A 81 -0.38 30.18 8.50
C ASP A 81 -0.36 30.62 7.05
N ARG A 82 0.51 29.99 6.27
CA ARG A 82 0.67 30.33 4.87
C ARG A 82 -0.56 29.94 4.08
N ILE A 83 -1.18 28.81 4.40
CA ILE A 83 -2.45 28.40 3.79
C ILE A 83 -3.57 29.41 4.10
N VAL A 84 -3.68 29.87 5.35
CA VAL A 84 -4.67 30.89 5.74
C VAL A 84 -4.47 32.19 4.96
N ASP A 85 -3.22 32.68 4.87
CA ASP A 85 -2.89 33.88 4.09
C ASP A 85 -3.23 33.73 2.60
N LEU A 86 -3.00 32.55 2.03
CA LEU A 86 -3.34 32.26 0.63
C LEU A 86 -4.85 32.22 0.39
N CYS A 87 -5.64 31.68 1.33
CA CYS A 87 -7.11 31.74 1.27
C CYS A 87 -7.65 33.18 1.23
N GLU A 88 -6.86 34.19 1.62
CA GLU A 88 -7.25 35.59 1.57
C GLU A 88 -6.72 36.34 0.34
N ARG A 89 -5.64 35.87 -0.29
CA ARG A 89 -4.88 36.64 -1.28
C ARG A 89 -4.69 35.96 -2.63
N ASP A 90 -4.68 34.63 -2.68
CA ASP A 90 -4.39 33.87 -3.89
C ASP A 90 -5.70 33.43 -4.56
N LEU A 91 -5.84 33.77 -5.85
CA LEU A 91 -7.06 33.53 -6.64
C LEU A 91 -7.48 32.05 -6.65
N ALA A 92 -6.54 31.11 -6.73
CA ALA A 92 -6.85 29.68 -6.78
C ALA A 92 -7.38 29.18 -5.43
N PHE A 93 -6.80 29.67 -4.33
CA PHE A 93 -7.29 29.35 -2.98
C PHE A 93 -8.65 29.99 -2.71
N ILE A 94 -8.84 31.26 -3.10
CA ILE A 94 -10.13 31.96 -2.99
C ILE A 94 -11.20 31.24 -3.81
N TRP A 95 -10.85 30.76 -5.00
CA TRP A 95 -11.76 29.98 -5.84
C TRP A 95 -12.14 28.64 -5.21
N LEU A 96 -11.17 27.89 -4.66
CA LEU A 96 -11.43 26.65 -3.92
C LEU A 96 -12.32 26.86 -2.70
N THR A 97 -12.09 27.93 -1.93
CA THR A 97 -12.88 28.24 -0.73
C THR A 97 -14.19 28.94 -1.04
N ARG A 98 -14.47 29.26 -2.31
CA ARG A 98 -15.62 30.09 -2.74
C ARG A 98 -15.67 31.42 -1.97
N GLY A 99 -14.51 32.04 -1.76
CA GLY A 99 -14.35 33.30 -1.03
C GLY A 99 -14.43 33.18 0.50
N GLN A 100 -14.61 31.98 1.05
CA GLN A 100 -14.56 31.77 2.49
C GLN A 100 -13.12 31.91 3.00
N LYS A 101 -12.97 32.34 4.25
CA LYS A 101 -11.67 32.60 4.89
C LYS A 101 -11.47 31.73 6.14
N PRO A 102 -11.19 30.42 5.97
CA PRO A 102 -10.92 29.54 7.10
C PRO A 102 -9.71 30.04 7.90
N LYS A 103 -9.87 30.09 9.22
CA LYS A 103 -8.79 30.46 10.15
C LYS A 103 -7.96 29.24 10.54
N ARG A 104 -6.83 29.47 11.20
CA ARG A 104 -5.91 28.42 11.69
C ARG A 104 -6.65 27.33 12.47
N ASP A 105 -7.54 27.71 13.38
CA ASP A 105 -8.28 26.76 14.22
C ASP A 105 -9.14 25.80 13.40
N ALA A 106 -9.73 26.27 12.29
CA ALA A 106 -10.51 25.42 11.40
C ALA A 106 -9.63 24.36 10.70
N PHE A 107 -8.41 24.72 10.31
CA PHE A 107 -7.46 23.78 9.72
C PHE A 107 -6.96 22.77 10.75
N TYR A 108 -6.67 23.19 11.97
CA TYR A 108 -6.24 22.26 13.03
C TYR A 108 -7.36 21.33 13.47
N ASP A 109 -8.59 21.83 13.61
CA ASP A 109 -9.76 21.00 13.89
C ASP A 109 -9.98 19.97 12.77
N PHE A 110 -9.92 20.41 11.51
CA PHE A 110 -10.01 19.52 10.35
C PHE A 110 -8.92 18.44 10.35
N LYS A 111 -7.65 18.83 10.45
CA LYS A 111 -6.50 17.90 10.40
C LYS A 111 -6.46 16.93 11.58
N ASN A 112 -6.85 17.36 12.77
CA ASN A 112 -6.68 16.56 13.98
C ASN A 112 -7.92 15.72 14.33
N ARG A 113 -9.12 16.14 13.89
CA ARG A 113 -10.37 15.46 14.28
C ARG A 113 -11.11 14.82 13.10
N LYS A 114 -11.08 15.43 11.91
CA LYS A 114 -11.88 14.97 10.77
C LYS A 114 -11.07 14.09 9.81
N LEU A 115 -9.84 14.50 9.52
CA LEU A 115 -8.92 13.79 8.62
C LEU A 115 -8.07 12.79 9.40
N THR A 116 -8.68 11.67 9.80
CA THR A 116 -7.95 10.57 10.47
C THR A 116 -6.99 9.88 9.51
N SER A 117 -6.03 9.09 10.05
CA SER A 117 -5.11 8.29 9.24
C SER A 117 -5.85 7.40 8.25
N ASP A 118 -6.90 6.73 8.71
CA ASP A 118 -7.63 5.75 7.91
C ASP A 118 -8.38 6.41 6.75
N VAL A 119 -8.96 7.60 6.99
CA VAL A 119 -9.61 8.40 5.94
C VAL A 119 -8.57 8.92 4.93
N LEU A 120 -7.41 9.36 5.41
CA LEU A 120 -6.34 9.82 4.54
C LEU A 120 -5.79 8.70 3.66
N ASP A 121 -5.57 7.52 4.24
CA ASP A 121 -5.09 6.34 3.55
C ASP A 121 -6.10 5.88 2.49
N ASP A 122 -7.39 5.82 2.83
CA ASP A 122 -8.44 5.46 1.87
C ASP A 122 -8.50 6.44 0.69
N LEU A 123 -8.53 7.75 0.95
CA LEU A 123 -8.49 8.77 -0.11
C LEU A 123 -7.22 8.65 -0.97
N ASN A 124 -6.08 8.34 -0.37
CA ASN A 124 -4.82 8.11 -1.09
C ASN A 124 -4.89 6.84 -1.96
N TYR A 125 -5.47 5.74 -1.47
CA TYR A 125 -5.68 4.53 -2.28
C TYR A 125 -6.60 4.79 -3.46
N GLN A 126 -7.69 5.54 -3.27
CA GLN A 126 -8.57 5.95 -4.35
C GLN A 126 -7.84 6.78 -5.40
N PHE A 127 -7.01 7.74 -4.97
CA PHE A 127 -6.18 8.55 -5.86
C PHE A 127 -5.17 7.70 -6.66
N MET A 128 -4.45 6.79 -6.00
CA MET A 128 -3.50 5.89 -6.67
C MET A 128 -4.18 4.96 -7.69
N ARG A 129 -5.36 4.43 -7.36
CA ARG A 129 -6.17 3.63 -8.31
C ARG A 129 -6.60 4.44 -9.51
N ARG A 130 -6.94 5.72 -9.33
CA ARG A 130 -7.25 6.63 -10.44
C ARG A 130 -6.03 6.82 -11.35
N LEU A 131 -4.88 7.14 -10.79
CA LEU A 131 -3.64 7.30 -11.57
C LEU A 131 -3.30 6.03 -12.36
N GLN A 132 -3.53 4.86 -11.76
CA GLN A 132 -3.36 3.57 -12.44
C GLN A 132 -4.34 3.42 -13.62
N LYS A 133 -5.62 3.75 -13.40
CA LYS A 133 -6.67 3.67 -14.42
C LYS A 133 -6.41 4.61 -15.59
N GLU A 134 -5.87 5.81 -15.32
CA GLU A 134 -5.45 6.77 -16.34
C GLU A 134 -4.11 6.41 -17.01
N GLY A 135 -3.44 5.35 -16.56
CA GLY A 135 -2.16 4.89 -17.13
C GLY A 135 -0.96 5.75 -16.76
N LEU A 136 -1.09 6.66 -15.79
CA LEU A 136 -0.04 7.56 -15.33
C LEU A 136 0.97 6.86 -14.41
N VAL A 137 0.54 5.81 -13.72
CA VAL A 137 1.40 4.98 -12.86
C VAL A 137 1.15 3.49 -13.07
N THR A 138 2.19 2.68 -12.90
CA THR A 138 2.11 1.22 -12.94
C THR A 138 2.33 0.66 -11.55
N LEU A 139 1.29 0.08 -10.93
CA LEU A 139 1.38 -0.52 -9.58
C LEU A 139 2.00 -1.94 -9.58
N LYS A 140 2.73 -2.32 -10.63
CA LYS A 140 3.36 -3.64 -10.76
C LYS A 140 4.71 -3.72 -10.07
N GLU A 141 5.41 -2.60 -9.98
CA GLU A 141 6.79 -2.52 -9.48
C GLU A 141 6.82 -1.64 -8.24
N LEU A 142 7.40 -2.16 -7.15
CA LEU A 142 7.61 -1.42 -5.92
C LEU A 142 9.03 -0.84 -5.90
N PHE A 143 9.14 0.47 -6.10
CA PHE A 143 10.40 1.19 -5.96
C PHE A 143 10.56 1.64 -4.50
N ILE A 144 11.47 0.99 -3.76
CA ILE A 144 11.86 1.41 -2.41
C ILE A 144 13.13 2.25 -2.54
N ASP A 145 12.99 3.57 -2.58
CA ASP A 145 14.14 4.46 -2.47
C ASP A 145 14.55 4.58 -1.00
N GLY A 146 15.55 3.80 -0.61
CA GLY A 146 16.05 3.78 0.75
C GLY A 146 17.16 4.81 0.96
N THR A 147 16.93 5.80 1.83
CA THR A 147 18.03 6.54 2.46
C THR A 147 18.87 5.55 3.29
N LYS A 148 20.11 5.31 2.87
CA LYS A 148 21.03 4.41 3.58
C LYS A 148 21.48 5.03 4.90
N ILE A 149 20.84 4.63 5.98
CA ILE A 149 21.35 4.83 7.35
C ILE A 149 22.13 3.56 7.70
N GLU A 150 23.41 3.68 8.02
CA GLU A 150 24.21 2.56 8.54
C GLU A 150 23.72 2.18 9.94
N ALA A 151 22.64 1.41 10.00
CA ALA A 151 22.37 0.56 11.15
C ALA A 151 23.43 -0.55 11.17
N ASN A 152 23.76 -1.05 12.35
CA ASN A 152 24.62 -2.21 12.59
C ASN A 152 24.04 -3.48 11.94
N ALA A 153 24.04 -3.54 10.62
CA ALA A 153 23.46 -4.57 9.80
C ALA A 153 24.57 -5.51 9.34
N ASN A 154 24.38 -6.79 9.63
CA ASN A 154 25.31 -7.85 9.28
C ASN A 154 25.72 -7.77 7.80
N ARG A 155 27.02 -7.98 7.52
CA ARG A 155 27.74 -7.88 6.23
C ARG A 155 27.15 -8.74 5.07
N TYR A 156 26.09 -9.49 5.31
CA TYR A 156 25.47 -10.46 4.39
C TYR A 156 24.09 -10.06 3.86
N THR A 157 23.71 -8.79 3.90
CA THR A 157 22.40 -8.32 3.40
C THR A 157 22.27 -8.37 1.87
N PHE A 158 23.39 -8.49 1.13
CA PHE A 158 23.37 -8.68 -0.31
C PHE A 158 23.19 -10.16 -0.67
N VAL A 159 21.97 -10.53 -1.07
CA VAL A 159 21.65 -11.89 -1.54
C VAL A 159 21.61 -11.91 -3.06
N TRP A 160 22.47 -12.72 -3.67
CA TRP A 160 22.49 -12.90 -5.12
C TRP A 160 21.25 -13.65 -5.61
N ARG A 161 20.67 -13.23 -6.74
CA ARG A 161 19.50 -13.88 -7.37
C ARG A 161 19.66 -15.39 -7.55
N GLY A 162 20.84 -15.83 -8.00
CA GLY A 162 21.13 -17.26 -8.13
C GLY A 162 21.12 -18.02 -6.79
N SER A 163 21.33 -17.34 -5.66
CA SER A 163 21.14 -17.91 -4.32
C SER A 163 19.67 -18.05 -3.96
N ILE A 164 18.85 -17.03 -4.25
CA ILE A 164 17.41 -17.07 -4.02
C ILE A 164 16.77 -18.23 -4.80
N ASN A 165 17.08 -18.32 -6.10
CA ASN A 165 16.57 -19.40 -6.96
C ASN A 165 17.01 -20.80 -6.50
N TYR A 166 18.22 -20.91 -5.94
CA TYR A 166 18.70 -22.17 -5.37
C TYR A 166 17.90 -22.59 -4.14
N HIS A 167 17.69 -21.67 -3.21
CA HIS A 167 16.90 -21.94 -2.01
C HIS A 167 15.43 -22.17 -2.33
N LEU A 168 14.87 -21.45 -3.30
CA LEU A 168 13.51 -21.64 -3.79
C LEU A 168 13.29 -23.06 -4.34
N ALA A 169 14.18 -23.54 -5.20
CA ALA A 169 14.08 -24.90 -5.74
C ALA A 169 14.19 -25.98 -4.65
N GLY A 170 15.00 -25.72 -3.61
CA GLY A 170 15.07 -26.59 -2.43
C GLY A 170 13.78 -26.57 -1.61
N LEU A 171 13.22 -25.38 -1.38
CA LEU A 171 11.99 -25.19 -0.63
C LEU A 171 10.79 -25.87 -1.32
N LEU A 172 10.64 -25.72 -2.62
CA LEU A 172 9.57 -26.37 -3.39
C LEU A 172 9.64 -27.90 -3.32
N ASP A 173 10.84 -28.47 -3.45
CA ASP A 173 11.05 -29.92 -3.30
C ASP A 173 10.75 -30.40 -1.86
N SER A 174 11.08 -29.59 -0.86
CA SER A 174 10.72 -29.89 0.53
C SER A 174 9.22 -29.81 0.79
N ILE A 175 8.52 -28.84 0.23
CA ILE A 175 7.07 -28.71 0.34
C ILE A 175 6.40 -29.94 -0.29
N ASP A 176 6.78 -30.31 -1.51
CA ASP A 176 6.24 -31.48 -2.21
C ASP A 176 6.39 -32.77 -1.38
N GLN A 177 7.56 -32.99 -0.79
CA GLN A 177 7.80 -34.13 0.12
C GLN A 177 6.96 -34.08 1.40
N LEU A 178 6.62 -32.90 1.91
CA LEU A 178 5.75 -32.77 3.09
C LEU A 178 4.30 -33.12 2.75
N PHE A 179 3.80 -32.74 1.57
CA PHE A 179 2.47 -33.14 1.10
C PHE A 179 2.39 -34.66 0.91
N GLU A 180 3.41 -35.29 0.32
CA GLU A 180 3.47 -36.75 0.20
C GLU A 180 3.44 -37.43 1.58
N LYS A 181 4.26 -36.95 2.53
CA LYS A 181 4.28 -37.48 3.90
C LYS A 181 2.94 -37.31 4.62
N TYR A 182 2.29 -36.17 4.46
CA TYR A 182 0.97 -35.90 5.02
C TYR A 182 -0.06 -36.92 4.50
N ASN A 183 -0.09 -37.14 3.19
CA ASN A 183 -1.02 -38.10 2.58
C ASN A 183 -0.74 -39.54 3.00
N SER A 184 0.54 -39.95 3.05
CA SER A 184 0.92 -41.28 3.56
C SER A 184 0.50 -41.46 5.02
N PHE A 185 0.70 -40.43 5.87
CA PHE A 185 0.28 -40.47 7.26
C PHE A 185 -1.23 -40.66 7.42
N LEU A 186 -2.03 -39.97 6.61
CA LEU A 186 -3.49 -40.14 6.62
C LEU A 186 -3.91 -41.54 6.17
N GLN A 187 -3.25 -42.11 5.16
CA GLN A 187 -3.55 -43.46 4.64
C GLN A 187 -3.15 -44.57 5.61
N GLU A 188 -1.96 -44.49 6.21
CA GLU A 188 -1.47 -45.50 7.16
C GLU A 188 -2.36 -45.65 8.39
N ASN A 189 -3.04 -44.57 8.80
CA ASN A 189 -3.89 -44.54 9.99
C ASN A 189 -5.40 -44.49 9.67
N ASP A 190 -5.78 -44.61 8.39
CA ASP A 190 -7.16 -44.46 7.88
C ASP A 190 -7.89 -43.19 8.35
N TYR A 191 -7.11 -42.13 8.66
CA TYR A 191 -7.63 -40.84 9.13
C TYR A 191 -8.33 -40.05 8.03
N GLY A 192 -8.04 -40.36 6.76
CA GLY A 192 -8.75 -39.78 5.62
C GLY A 192 -10.26 -40.11 5.66
N THR A 193 -10.60 -41.37 5.94
CA THR A 193 -11.99 -41.82 6.05
C THR A 193 -12.61 -41.38 7.38
N LYS A 194 -11.85 -41.49 8.48
CA LYS A 194 -12.33 -41.19 9.84
C LYS A 194 -12.69 -39.71 10.07
N TYR A 195 -11.94 -38.80 9.46
CA TYR A 195 -12.12 -37.35 9.62
C TYR A 195 -12.59 -36.64 8.34
N GLU A 196 -13.01 -37.40 7.32
CA GLU A 196 -13.43 -36.88 6.01
C GLU A 196 -12.37 -35.98 5.35
N LEU A 197 -11.09 -36.33 5.52
CA LEU A 197 -9.95 -35.60 4.99
C LEU A 197 -9.52 -36.20 3.65
N GLY A 198 -9.61 -35.43 2.57
CA GLY A 198 -9.07 -35.81 1.26
C GLY A 198 -7.55 -35.69 1.16
N ASN A 199 -6.96 -36.32 0.15
CA ASN A 199 -5.54 -36.14 -0.17
C ASN A 199 -5.25 -34.66 -0.50
N ALA A 200 -4.19 -34.13 0.10
CA ALA A 200 -3.71 -32.79 -0.15
C ALA A 200 -2.76 -32.79 -1.36
N GLN A 201 -2.93 -31.81 -2.24
CA GLN A 201 -1.97 -31.55 -3.32
C GLN A 201 -1.51 -30.10 -3.20
N MET A 202 -0.26 -29.86 -3.61
CA MET A 202 0.28 -28.51 -3.68
C MET A 202 -0.48 -27.72 -4.76
N PHE A 203 -1.32 -26.77 -4.33
CA PHE A 203 -2.11 -25.93 -5.22
C PHE A 203 -1.27 -24.72 -5.65
N VAL A 204 -1.00 -24.63 -6.95
CA VAL A 204 -0.40 -23.45 -7.58
C VAL A 204 -1.40 -22.97 -8.64
N ILE A 205 -1.89 -21.74 -8.47
CA ILE A 205 -3.00 -21.18 -9.26
C ILE A 205 -2.60 -21.04 -10.75
N GLU A 206 -1.33 -20.74 -11.04
CA GLU A 206 -0.80 -20.65 -12.40
C GLU A 206 0.71 -21.00 -12.42
N GLY A 207 1.15 -21.78 -13.42
CA GLY A 207 2.58 -22.13 -13.57
C GLY A 207 3.05 -23.43 -12.88
N MET A 208 2.14 -24.35 -12.53
CA MET A 208 2.48 -25.68 -12.01
C MET A 208 3.54 -26.41 -12.86
N ASP A 209 3.48 -26.29 -14.18
CA ASP A 209 4.45 -26.92 -15.09
C ASP A 209 5.88 -26.42 -14.85
N LYS A 210 6.03 -25.11 -14.59
CA LYS A 210 7.33 -24.51 -14.26
C LYS A 210 7.82 -24.98 -12.89
N VAL A 211 6.92 -25.10 -11.91
CA VAL A 211 7.26 -25.60 -10.57
C VAL A 211 7.70 -27.07 -10.63
N ARG A 212 6.94 -27.92 -11.31
CA ARG A 212 7.28 -29.34 -11.54
C ARG A 212 8.62 -29.47 -12.28
N GLU A 213 8.82 -28.69 -13.34
CA GLU A 213 10.08 -28.67 -14.08
C GLU A 213 11.27 -28.27 -13.17
N VAL A 214 11.08 -27.28 -12.29
CA VAL A 214 12.11 -26.86 -11.34
C VAL A 214 12.43 -27.96 -10.31
N ILE A 215 11.42 -28.62 -9.75
CA ILE A 215 11.58 -29.73 -8.81
C ILE A 215 12.31 -30.89 -9.48
N GLU A 216 11.88 -31.31 -10.67
CA GLU A 216 12.52 -32.40 -11.42
C GLU A 216 13.97 -32.10 -11.76
N LYS A 217 14.26 -30.89 -12.26
CA LYS A 217 15.64 -30.46 -12.54
C LYS A 217 16.48 -30.45 -11.27
N ASN A 218 15.93 -30.06 -10.12
CA ASN A 218 16.64 -30.08 -8.85
C ASN A 218 16.91 -31.51 -8.35
N ARG A 219 15.94 -32.43 -8.47
CA ARG A 219 16.12 -33.86 -8.16
C ARG A 219 17.20 -34.51 -9.04
N LYS A 220 17.14 -34.29 -10.35
CA LYS A 220 18.18 -34.71 -11.30
C LYS A 220 19.55 -34.13 -10.94
N ARG A 221 19.63 -32.84 -10.56
CA ARG A 221 20.87 -32.22 -10.08
C ARG A 221 21.44 -32.89 -8.83
N LYS A 222 20.59 -33.21 -7.83
CA LYS A 222 21.00 -33.90 -6.60
C LYS A 222 21.57 -35.30 -6.90
N LEU A 223 20.95 -36.03 -7.84
CA LEU A 223 21.40 -37.36 -8.27
C LEU A 223 22.77 -37.32 -8.94
N VAL A 224 23.02 -36.34 -9.83
CA VAL A 224 24.26 -36.27 -10.64
C VAL A 224 25.39 -35.49 -9.91
N LYS A 225 25.16 -34.98 -8.69
CA LYS A 225 26.14 -34.19 -7.89
C LYS A 225 26.75 -32.98 -8.62
N HIS A 226 26.09 -32.43 -9.64
CA HIS A 226 26.59 -31.28 -10.39
C HIS A 226 26.58 -29.97 -9.58
N LYS A 227 27.45 -29.02 -9.96
CA LYS A 227 27.50 -27.66 -9.40
C LYS A 227 26.19 -26.89 -9.63
N LYS A 228 25.94 -25.91 -8.75
CA LYS A 228 24.76 -25.04 -8.67
C LYS A 228 24.24 -24.63 -10.06
N LEU A 229 22.95 -24.84 -10.30
CA LEU A 229 22.27 -24.30 -11.48
C LEU A 229 22.34 -22.77 -11.43
N SER A 230 23.12 -22.16 -12.31
CA SER A 230 23.06 -20.73 -12.58
C SER A 230 21.71 -20.45 -13.23
N ASN A 231 20.75 -19.97 -12.44
CA ASN A 231 19.49 -19.53 -12.98
C ASN A 231 19.30 -18.05 -12.62
N ASN A 232 19.48 -17.17 -13.60
CA ASN A 232 19.14 -15.75 -13.50
C ASN A 232 17.70 -15.46 -13.95
N ARG A 233 16.95 -16.47 -14.39
CA ARG A 233 15.54 -16.31 -14.80
C ARG A 233 14.67 -15.98 -13.59
N ILE A 234 13.71 -15.08 -13.79
CA ILE A 234 12.67 -14.80 -12.80
C ILE A 234 11.71 -16.00 -12.81
N ILE A 235 11.60 -16.67 -11.67
CA ILE A 235 10.57 -17.68 -11.44
C ILE A 235 9.46 -16.95 -10.69
N GLU A 236 8.50 -16.43 -11.44
CA GLU A 236 7.24 -15.93 -10.87
C GLU A 236 6.40 -17.16 -10.52
N ILE A 237 6.13 -17.31 -9.23
CA ILE A 237 5.21 -18.29 -8.68
C ILE A 237 4.11 -17.45 -8.04
N ASP A 238 2.95 -17.40 -8.67
CA ASP A 238 1.81 -16.71 -8.08
C ASP A 238 1.36 -17.47 -6.82
N ASN A 239 1.09 -16.70 -5.76
CA ASN A 239 0.51 -17.07 -4.47
C ASN A 239 0.50 -18.58 -4.16
N CYS A 240 1.64 -19.12 -3.75
CA CYS A 240 1.69 -20.45 -3.12
C CYS A 240 0.89 -20.37 -1.81
N SER A 241 -0.35 -20.90 -1.80
CA SER A 241 -1.40 -20.55 -0.83
C SER A 241 -1.00 -20.83 0.63
N PRO A 242 -0.64 -19.82 1.43
CA PRO A 242 -0.32 -20.03 2.85
C PRO A 242 -1.55 -20.50 3.65
N LEU A 243 -2.75 -20.20 3.14
CA LEU A 243 -4.02 -20.58 3.73
C LEU A 243 -4.25 -22.10 3.66
N GLU A 244 -3.81 -22.76 2.59
CA GLU A 244 -3.92 -24.21 2.47
C GLU A 244 -2.96 -24.93 3.42
N ILE A 245 -1.71 -24.46 3.52
CA ILE A 245 -0.75 -24.99 4.48
C ILE A 245 -1.29 -24.85 5.91
N ARG A 246 -1.91 -23.71 6.23
CA ARG A 246 -2.56 -23.49 7.52
C ARG A 246 -3.77 -24.40 7.74
N LYS A 247 -4.54 -24.70 6.70
CA LYS A 247 -5.64 -25.67 6.75
C LYS A 247 -5.12 -27.07 7.07
N LEU A 248 -4.04 -27.51 6.43
CA LEU A 248 -3.41 -28.81 6.72
C LEU A 248 -2.88 -28.89 8.15
N GLN A 249 -2.28 -27.81 8.64
CA GLN A 249 -1.85 -27.72 10.04
C GLN A 249 -3.03 -27.90 11.00
N ASN A 250 -4.15 -27.20 10.76
CA ASN A 250 -5.36 -27.34 11.56
C ASN A 250 -5.91 -28.78 11.55
N ASN A 251 -5.87 -29.45 10.39
CA ASN A 251 -6.27 -30.86 10.28
C ASN A 251 -5.38 -31.76 11.15
N LEU A 252 -4.06 -31.54 11.15
CA LEU A 252 -3.13 -32.30 11.99
C LEU A 252 -3.39 -32.04 13.48
N THR A 253 -3.66 -30.79 13.88
CA THR A 253 -4.01 -30.46 15.26
C THR A 253 -5.31 -31.14 15.68
N LEU A 254 -6.33 -31.15 14.81
CA LEU A 254 -7.58 -31.86 15.06
C LEU A 254 -7.37 -33.37 15.28
N ILE A 255 -6.52 -34.00 14.47
CA ILE A 255 -6.16 -35.42 14.66
C ILE A 255 -5.42 -35.59 15.99
N ALA A 256 -4.48 -34.71 16.31
CA ALA A 256 -3.72 -34.77 17.57
C ALA A 256 -4.64 -34.76 18.80
N ASP A 257 -5.58 -33.82 18.82
CA ASP A 257 -6.51 -33.61 19.93
C ASP A 257 -7.47 -34.79 20.09
N ASN A 258 -8.01 -35.32 18.98
CA ASN A 258 -8.95 -36.44 19.02
C ASN A 258 -8.30 -37.79 19.32
N GLU A 259 -7.04 -37.98 18.94
CA GLU A 259 -6.29 -39.23 19.18
C GLU A 259 -5.45 -39.18 20.46
N GLY A 260 -5.45 -38.05 21.18
CA GLY A 260 -4.69 -37.86 22.42
C GLY A 260 -3.17 -37.83 22.21
N ILE A 261 -2.70 -37.37 21.06
CA ILE A 261 -1.27 -37.34 20.71
C ILE A 261 -0.63 -36.08 21.32
N GLU A 262 0.10 -36.23 22.43
CA GLU A 262 0.80 -35.13 23.07
C GLU A 262 2.08 -34.72 22.31
N PHE A 263 2.20 -33.42 22.02
CA PHE A 263 3.42 -32.87 21.41
C PHE A 263 4.50 -32.62 22.44
N VAL A 264 5.71 -33.06 22.11
CA VAL A 264 6.81 -33.08 23.04
C VAL A 264 7.83 -32.00 22.69
N TYR A 265 8.14 -31.11 23.63
CA TYR A 265 9.09 -30.01 23.46
C TYR A 265 10.35 -30.23 24.30
N GLY A 266 11.53 -29.95 23.74
CA GLY A 266 12.84 -30.05 24.41
C GLY A 266 13.87 -30.93 23.67
N LYS A 267 15.17 -30.67 23.89
CA LYS A 267 16.26 -31.47 23.31
C LYS A 267 16.26 -32.89 23.89
N GLY A 268 16.42 -33.90 23.04
CA GLY A 268 16.56 -35.30 23.43
C GLY A 268 15.26 -36.09 23.61
N LYS A 269 14.09 -35.46 23.46
CA LYS A 269 12.80 -36.16 23.54
C LYS A 269 12.37 -36.69 22.16
N ARG A 270 11.81 -37.92 22.12
CA ARG A 270 11.30 -38.54 20.89
C ARG A 270 9.94 -37.93 20.54
N LYS A 271 9.91 -37.20 19.43
CA LYS A 271 8.67 -36.60 18.89
C LYS A 271 7.72 -37.69 18.39
N PRO A 272 6.39 -37.60 18.60
CA PRO A 272 5.40 -38.44 17.93
C PRO A 272 5.48 -38.33 16.41
N ALA A 273 5.01 -39.34 15.68
CA ALA A 273 5.03 -39.35 14.21
C ALA A 273 4.34 -38.10 13.61
N LEU A 274 3.21 -37.69 14.19
CA LEU A 274 2.48 -36.47 13.83
C LEU A 274 3.34 -35.20 13.98
N GLN A 275 4.12 -35.11 15.06
CA GLN A 275 5.02 -33.98 15.35
C GLN A 275 6.33 -34.04 14.54
N GLN A 276 6.63 -35.18 13.90
CA GLN A 276 7.73 -35.29 12.93
C GLN A 276 7.29 -34.93 11.51
N ALA A 277 5.99 -35.03 11.23
CA ALA A 277 5.38 -34.68 9.94
C ALA A 277 4.88 -33.22 9.87
N ALA A 278 4.63 -32.57 11.02
CA ALA A 278 4.31 -31.15 11.17
C ALA A 278 5.55 -30.25 11.16
#